data_AF-A0A961G837-F1
#
_entry.id   AF-A0A961G837-F1
#
_cell.length_a   1.000
_cell.length_b   1.000
_cell.length_c   1.000
_cell.angle_alpha   90.00
_cell.angle_beta   90.00
_cell.angle_gamma   90.00
#
_symmetry.space_group_name_H-M   'P 1'
#
loop_
_entity.id
_entity.type
_entity.pdbx_description
1 polymer ?
#
loop_
_entity_poly.entity_id
_entity_poly.type
_entity_poly.pdbx_seq_one_letter_code
_entity_poly.pdbx_strand_id
1 'polypeptide(L)'
;MAPRSMSSAEHRSARLERLREILRNSLWFLPLVFLVGALVLANFTMEIDEVLTRDVEIRARMEANTEEARIVLATIATSILTFLGVVFSVTLVALQMASNQYSPRVVRSFVRSKITKLTLASFMGTFVFSIYSLGSFDLDDTPTVPVVSAATAMLLVIIDLFIFIAFVHALVRSMRVTYVIETVAGETRRSADDGAVARPDVTEVDVASLGPPDHLVRFDRHPAILAGVEADRLVELARHAGAVVRVTAQVGDHLPTDIVLFELWGGEVSLAQLESCLVLDQERTMYQDTAYGIRQLVDIAIRALSPAINDPTTAVQVIDRLVDILARIG
;
A
#
# COMPACT_ATOMS: atom_id res chain seq x y z
N MET A 1 -30.94 4.70 32.36
CA MET A 1 -29.55 5.20 32.46
C MET A 1 -29.09 5.44 31.02
N ALA A 2 -28.85 6.68 30.62
CA ALA A 2 -28.66 7.06 29.21
C ALA A 2 -27.45 6.34 28.58
N PRO A 3 -27.51 5.95 27.29
CA PRO A 3 -26.39 5.30 26.62
C PRO A 3 -25.26 6.30 26.49
N ARG A 4 -24.09 5.97 27.05
CA ARG A 4 -22.85 6.71 26.78
C ARG A 4 -22.53 6.50 25.31
N SER A 5 -22.68 7.56 24.54
CA SER A 5 -22.25 7.63 23.14
C SER A 5 -20.80 7.17 23.03
N MET A 6 -20.57 6.08 22.30
CA MET A 6 -19.24 5.68 21.85
C MET A 6 -18.59 6.88 21.15
N SER A 7 -17.37 7.23 21.55
CA SER A 7 -16.73 8.45 21.05
C SER A 7 -16.43 8.30 19.55
N SER A 8 -16.58 9.39 18.81
CA SER A 8 -16.29 9.48 17.37
C SER A 8 -14.83 9.18 16.99
N ALA A 9 -13.94 8.94 17.95
CA ALA A 9 -12.51 8.72 17.75
C ALA A 9 -12.18 7.30 17.26
N GLU A 10 -12.88 6.27 17.75
CA GLU A 10 -12.55 4.85 17.48
C GLU A 10 -13.07 4.37 16.11
N HIS A 11 -14.26 4.83 15.68
CA HIS A 11 -14.73 4.59 14.31
C HIS A 11 -13.84 5.27 13.26
N ARG A 12 -13.08 6.28 13.68
CA ARG A 12 -12.17 7.03 12.82
C ARG A 12 -10.87 6.27 12.62
N SER A 13 -10.33 5.55 13.61
CA SER A 13 -9.07 4.81 13.48
C SER A 13 -9.19 3.64 12.50
N ALA A 14 -10.21 2.78 12.62
CA ALA A 14 -10.40 1.63 11.71
C ALA A 14 -10.66 2.07 10.25
N ARG A 15 -11.48 3.11 10.04
CA ARG A 15 -11.70 3.70 8.70
C ARG A 15 -10.44 4.38 8.16
N LEU A 16 -9.65 5.05 9.00
CA LEU A 16 -8.38 5.65 8.60
C LEU A 16 -7.34 4.60 8.28
N GLU A 17 -7.31 3.48 8.99
CA GLU A 17 -6.41 2.35 8.71
C GLU A 17 -6.78 1.68 7.38
N ARG A 18 -8.07 1.46 7.14
CA ARG A 18 -8.56 0.95 5.85
C ARG A 18 -8.32 1.92 4.70
N LEU A 19 -8.59 3.21 4.91
CA LEU A 19 -8.30 4.25 3.90
C LEU A 19 -6.80 4.35 3.66
N ARG A 20 -5.98 4.32 4.72
CA ARG A 20 -4.52 4.30 4.63
C ARG A 20 -4.03 3.07 3.89
N GLU A 21 -4.67 1.91 4.08
CA GLU A 21 -4.35 0.69 3.36
C GLU A 21 -4.74 0.77 1.87
N ILE A 22 -5.94 1.26 1.56
CA ILE A 22 -6.39 1.51 0.18
C ILE A 22 -5.47 2.52 -0.52
N LEU A 23 -5.13 3.63 0.14
CA LEU A 23 -4.22 4.65 -0.36
C LEU A 23 -2.79 4.12 -0.51
N ARG A 24 -2.31 3.30 0.43
CA ARG A 24 -1.00 2.64 0.37
C ARG A 24 -0.95 1.60 -0.76
N ASN A 25 -2.06 0.93 -1.03
CA ASN A 25 -2.17 -0.08 -2.08
C ASN A 25 -2.38 0.54 -3.46
N SER A 26 -3.00 1.72 -3.56
CA SER A 26 -3.19 2.45 -4.82
C SER A 26 -1.87 2.82 -5.49
N LEU A 27 -1.74 2.52 -6.78
CA LEU A 27 -0.59 2.89 -7.61
C LEU A 27 -0.62 4.37 -8.02
N TRP A 28 -1.80 4.98 -8.01
CA TRP A 28 -2.08 6.28 -8.62
C TRP A 28 -2.05 7.42 -7.60
N PHE A 29 -2.25 7.10 -6.33
CA PHE A 29 -2.32 8.10 -5.28
C PHE A 29 -1.01 8.86 -5.09
N LEU A 30 0.13 8.16 -5.04
CA LEU A 30 1.43 8.82 -4.85
C LEU A 30 1.82 9.71 -6.04
N PRO A 31 1.67 9.27 -7.32
CA PRO A 31 1.81 10.16 -8.47
C PRO A 31 0.92 11.40 -8.43
N LEU A 32 -0.35 11.26 -8.01
CA LEU A 32 -1.26 12.41 -7.91
C LEU A 32 -0.79 13.42 -6.86
N VAL A 33 -0.29 12.96 -5.71
CA VAL A 33 0.27 13.83 -4.67
C VAL A 33 1.50 14.59 -5.18
N PHE A 34 2.39 13.92 -5.91
CA PHE A 34 3.55 14.56 -6.52
C PHE A 34 3.17 15.53 -7.63
N LEU A 35 2.13 15.24 -8.41
CA LEU A 35 1.60 16.15 -9.42
C LEU A 35 1.13 17.46 -8.78
N VAL A 36 0.27 17.37 -7.77
CA VAL A 36 -0.21 18.55 -7.03
C VAL A 36 0.94 19.28 -6.36
N GLY A 37 1.86 18.55 -5.74
CA GLY A 37 3.06 19.12 -5.12
C GLY A 37 3.95 19.85 -6.12
N ALA A 38 4.13 19.30 -7.33
CA ALA A 38 4.90 19.92 -8.40
C ALA A 38 4.26 21.22 -8.90
N LEU A 39 2.93 21.26 -9.05
CA LEU A 39 2.22 22.48 -9.42
C LEU A 39 2.34 23.57 -8.34
N VAL A 40 2.18 23.20 -7.07
CA VAL A 40 2.36 24.12 -5.95
C VAL A 40 3.80 24.64 -5.89
N LEU A 41 4.78 23.75 -6.05
CA LEU A 41 6.19 24.11 -6.06
C LEU A 41 6.52 25.05 -7.23
N ALA A 42 5.96 24.80 -8.42
CA ALA A 42 6.16 25.66 -9.58
C ALA A 42 5.58 27.06 -9.38
N ASN A 43 4.34 27.17 -8.86
CA ASN A 43 3.77 28.47 -8.51
C ASN A 43 4.66 29.22 -7.50
N PHE A 44 5.18 28.51 -6.49
CA PHE A 44 6.07 29.11 -5.50
C PHE A 44 7.41 29.58 -6.08
N THR A 45 8.05 28.79 -6.95
CA THR A 45 9.30 29.22 -7.61
C THR A 45 9.07 30.39 -8.56
N MET A 46 7.92 30.42 -9.24
CA MET A 46 7.53 31.52 -10.12
C MET A 46 7.28 32.82 -9.35
N GLU A 47 6.59 32.77 -8.20
CA GLU A 47 6.42 33.97 -7.35
C GLU A 47 7.78 34.51 -6.90
N ILE A 48 8.73 33.63 -6.56
CA ILE A 48 10.09 34.04 -6.20
C ILE A 48 10.82 34.68 -7.40
N ASP A 49 10.72 34.05 -8.58
CA ASP A 49 11.29 34.59 -9.82
C ASP A 49 10.71 35.99 -10.12
N GLU A 50 9.40 36.19 -9.97
CA GLU A 50 8.75 37.48 -10.16
C GLU A 50 9.25 38.54 -9.16
N VAL A 51 9.31 38.19 -7.87
CA VAL A 51 9.79 39.10 -6.81
C VAL A 51 11.25 39.51 -7.03
N LEU A 52 12.13 38.59 -7.42
CA LEU A 52 13.53 38.88 -7.73
C LEU A 52 13.68 39.76 -8.97
N THR A 53 12.81 39.57 -9.97
CA THR A 53 12.86 40.30 -11.25
C THR A 53 12.28 41.73 -11.15
N ARG A 54 11.71 42.13 -10.00
CA ARG A 54 11.31 43.53 -9.74
C ARG A 54 12.51 44.46 -9.60
N ASP A 55 13.67 43.96 -9.18
CA ASP A 55 14.90 44.73 -9.14
C ASP A 55 15.54 44.79 -10.54
N VAL A 56 15.78 46.00 -11.03
CA VAL A 56 16.26 46.25 -12.40
C VAL A 56 17.67 45.69 -12.63
N GLU A 57 18.54 45.73 -11.63
CA GLU A 57 19.92 45.27 -11.76
C GLU A 57 19.97 43.74 -11.79
N ILE A 58 19.15 43.10 -10.96
CA ILE A 58 18.99 41.64 -10.92
C ILE A 58 18.33 41.16 -12.22
N ARG A 59 17.27 41.83 -12.67
CA ARG A 59 16.59 41.53 -13.94
C ARG A 59 17.54 41.58 -15.12
N ALA A 60 18.33 42.64 -15.27
CA ALA A 60 19.27 42.75 -16.39
C ALA A 60 20.30 41.60 -16.41
N ARG A 61 20.74 41.12 -15.24
CA ARG A 61 21.66 39.98 -15.14
C ARG A 61 20.97 38.63 -15.39
N MET A 62 19.71 38.50 -15.03
CA MET A 62 18.91 37.30 -15.26
C MET A 62 18.43 37.22 -16.71
N GLU A 63 18.08 38.34 -17.34
CA GLU A 63 17.60 38.43 -18.73
C GLU A 63 18.55 37.73 -19.71
N ALA A 64 19.87 37.86 -19.49
CA ALA A 64 20.90 37.18 -20.27
C ALA A 64 20.79 35.63 -20.24
N ASN A 65 20.23 35.06 -19.17
CA ASN A 65 20.11 33.62 -18.96
C ASN A 65 18.69 33.08 -19.26
N THR A 66 17.76 33.93 -19.72
CA THR A 66 16.34 33.55 -19.91
C THR A 66 16.18 32.41 -20.91
N GLU A 67 16.83 32.56 -22.06
CA GLU A 67 16.75 31.58 -23.14
C GLU A 67 17.40 30.26 -22.72
N GLU A 68 18.54 30.35 -22.03
CA GLU A 68 19.23 29.18 -21.48
C GLU A 68 18.35 28.44 -20.46
N ALA A 69 17.67 29.16 -19.57
CA ALA A 69 16.75 28.59 -18.59
C ALA A 69 15.56 27.88 -19.25
N ARG A 70 14.96 28.48 -20.29
CA ARG A 70 13.88 27.87 -21.08
C ARG A 70 14.37 26.60 -21.79
N ILE A 71 15.54 26.65 -22.41
CA ILE A 71 16.16 25.48 -23.06
C ILE A 71 16.42 24.38 -22.04
N VAL A 72 16.93 24.70 -20.85
CA VAL A 72 17.16 23.73 -19.78
C VAL A 72 15.84 23.09 -19.34
N LEU A 73 14.79 23.87 -19.07
CA LEU A 73 13.47 23.35 -18.69
C LEU A 73 12.87 22.43 -19.77
N ALA A 74 12.92 22.85 -21.05
CA ALA A 74 12.43 22.05 -22.17
C ALA A 74 13.23 20.74 -22.36
N THR A 75 14.55 20.81 -22.20
CA THR A 75 15.45 19.65 -22.27
C THR A 75 15.18 18.67 -21.13
N ILE A 76 14.97 19.18 -19.92
CA ILE A 76 14.60 18.39 -18.74
C ILE A 76 13.25 17.70 -18.97
N ALA A 77 12.23 18.45 -19.40
CA ALA A 77 10.90 17.90 -19.67
C ALA A 77 10.95 16.74 -20.69
N THR A 78 11.66 16.93 -21.80
CA THR A 78 11.79 15.90 -22.85
C THR A 78 12.60 14.68 -22.39
N SER A 79 13.66 14.92 -21.61
CA SER A 79 14.51 13.86 -21.09
C SER A 79 13.76 13.01 -20.06
N ILE A 80 13.08 13.64 -19.10
CA ILE A 80 12.31 12.94 -18.07
C ILE A 80 11.14 12.16 -18.68
N LEU A 81 10.47 12.71 -19.68
CA LEU A 81 9.41 11.99 -20.40
C LEU A 81 9.93 10.70 -21.05
N THR A 82 11.13 10.75 -21.63
CA THR A 82 11.79 9.58 -22.21
C THR A 82 12.18 8.57 -21.12
N PHE A 83 12.77 9.04 -20.03
CA PHE A 83 13.15 8.20 -18.89
C PHE A 83 11.94 7.54 -18.20
N LEU A 84 10.80 8.21 -18.12
CA LEU A 84 9.54 7.61 -17.64
C LEU A 84 9.20 6.37 -18.46
N GLY A 85 9.32 6.44 -19.78
CA GLY A 85 9.15 5.29 -20.68
C GLY A 85 10.09 4.13 -20.32
N VAL A 86 11.38 4.42 -20.09
CA VAL A 86 12.37 3.42 -19.66
C VAL A 86 11.99 2.77 -18.33
N VAL A 87 11.60 3.57 -17.33
CA VAL A 87 11.16 3.08 -16.01
C VAL A 87 9.93 2.17 -16.15
N PHE A 88 8.95 2.55 -16.96
CA PHE A 88 7.79 1.70 -17.25
C PHE A 88 8.19 0.38 -17.93
N SER A 89 9.03 0.42 -18.95
CA SER A 89 9.52 -0.78 -19.65
C SER A 89 10.27 -1.72 -18.72
N VAL A 90 11.21 -1.21 -17.92
CA VAL A 90 11.99 -2.02 -16.97
C VAL A 90 11.08 -2.59 -15.87
N THR A 91 10.11 -1.81 -15.38
CA THR A 91 9.12 -2.30 -14.40
C THR A 91 8.28 -3.43 -14.97
N LEU A 92 7.84 -3.30 -16.23
CA LEU A 92 7.04 -4.32 -16.91
C LEU A 92 7.84 -5.61 -17.15
N VAL A 93 9.10 -5.50 -17.59
CA VAL A 93 10.00 -6.65 -17.74
C VAL A 93 10.24 -7.32 -16.38
N ALA A 94 10.48 -6.55 -15.33
CA ALA A 94 10.65 -7.09 -13.98
C ALA A 94 9.39 -7.82 -13.51
N LEU A 95 8.20 -7.28 -13.78
CA LEU A 95 6.92 -7.92 -13.46
C LEU A 95 6.73 -9.23 -14.22
N GLN A 96 7.06 -9.26 -15.52
CA GLN A 96 7.01 -10.47 -16.34
C GLN A 96 7.97 -11.54 -15.80
N MET A 97 9.22 -11.17 -15.49
CA MET A 97 10.20 -12.09 -14.91
C MET A 97 9.73 -12.62 -13.55
N ALA A 98 9.18 -11.76 -12.69
CA ALA A 98 8.63 -12.17 -11.40
C ALA A 98 7.48 -13.17 -11.57
N SER A 99 6.56 -12.94 -12.52
CA SER A 99 5.48 -13.89 -12.83
C SER A 99 5.98 -15.24 -13.34
N ASN A 100 7.08 -15.22 -14.11
CA ASN A 100 7.71 -16.42 -14.64
C ASN A 100 8.59 -17.17 -13.63
N GLN A 101 9.10 -16.49 -12.59
CA GLN A 101 9.95 -17.10 -11.57
C GLN A 101 9.21 -17.44 -10.26
N TYR A 102 8.15 -16.69 -9.90
CA TYR A 102 7.44 -16.81 -8.62
C TYR A 102 5.94 -17.04 -8.77
N SER A 103 5.32 -17.64 -7.74
CA SER A 103 3.86 -17.82 -7.68
C SER A 103 3.14 -16.48 -7.92
N PRO A 104 2.05 -16.43 -8.73
CA PRO A 104 1.30 -15.20 -8.97
C PRO A 104 0.90 -14.44 -7.70
N ARG A 105 0.78 -15.15 -6.57
CA ARG A 105 0.46 -14.60 -5.25
C ARG A 105 1.56 -13.67 -4.71
N VAL A 106 2.83 -14.00 -4.98
CA VAL A 106 4.04 -13.30 -4.53
C VAL A 106 4.33 -12.07 -5.40
N VAL A 107 4.07 -12.19 -6.70
CA VAL A 107 4.25 -11.13 -7.71
C VAL A 107 3.42 -9.89 -7.37
N ARG A 108 2.26 -10.06 -6.72
CA ARG A 108 1.42 -8.95 -6.25
C ARG A 108 2.12 -8.03 -5.23
N SER A 109 3.08 -8.55 -4.45
CA SER A 109 3.88 -7.74 -3.54
C SER A 109 4.85 -6.81 -4.29
N PHE A 110 5.36 -7.22 -5.46
CA PHE A 110 6.25 -6.40 -6.29
C PHE A 110 5.54 -5.16 -6.84
N VAL A 111 4.29 -5.29 -7.27
CA VAL A 111 3.49 -4.15 -7.77
C VAL A 111 3.26 -3.12 -6.66
N ARG A 112 3.29 -3.53 -5.39
CA ARG A 112 3.11 -2.65 -4.22
C ARG A 112 4.42 -1.97 -3.77
N SER A 113 5.52 -2.15 -4.49
CA SER A 113 6.83 -1.60 -4.13
C SER A 113 6.82 -0.07 -4.02
N LYS A 114 7.13 0.44 -2.83
CA LYS A 114 7.15 1.89 -2.54
C LYS A 114 8.14 2.66 -3.40
N ILE A 115 9.29 2.05 -3.71
CA ILE A 115 10.32 2.71 -4.52
C ILE A 115 9.87 2.87 -5.96
N THR A 116 9.20 1.88 -6.57
CA THR A 116 8.62 1.99 -7.91
C THR A 116 7.60 3.13 -7.97
N LYS A 117 6.72 3.22 -6.96
CA LYS A 117 5.75 4.32 -6.85
C LYS A 117 6.45 5.66 -6.69
N LEU A 118 7.49 5.73 -5.86
CA LEU A 118 8.25 6.96 -5.62
C LEU A 118 8.96 7.44 -6.89
N THR A 119 9.62 6.55 -7.63
CA THR A 119 10.29 6.87 -8.90
C THR A 119 9.29 7.37 -9.93
N LEU A 120 8.17 6.67 -10.14
CA LEU A 120 7.14 7.13 -11.08
C LEU A 120 6.55 8.48 -10.67
N ALA A 121 6.29 8.68 -9.38
CA ALA A 121 5.75 9.91 -8.85
C ALA A 121 6.73 11.08 -8.96
N SER A 122 8.00 10.89 -8.62
CA SER A 122 9.02 11.96 -8.67
C SER A 122 9.29 12.39 -10.11
N PHE A 123 9.52 11.44 -11.02
CA PHE A 123 9.74 11.73 -12.43
C PHE A 123 8.52 12.43 -13.07
N MET A 124 7.31 11.95 -12.77
CA MET A 124 6.08 12.62 -13.25
C MET A 124 5.95 14.04 -12.68
N GLY A 125 6.28 14.22 -11.40
CA GLY A 125 6.30 15.52 -10.74
C GLY A 125 7.29 16.49 -11.40
N THR A 126 8.54 16.07 -11.61
CA THR A 126 9.57 16.90 -12.27
C THR A 126 9.21 17.21 -13.72
N PHE A 127 8.60 16.27 -14.45
CA PHE A 127 8.07 16.51 -15.79
C PHE A 127 7.00 17.61 -15.79
N VAL A 128 6.00 17.49 -14.91
CA VAL A 128 4.91 18.47 -14.82
C VAL A 128 5.42 19.82 -14.33
N PHE A 129 6.31 19.85 -13.33
CA PHE A 129 6.98 21.06 -12.88
C PHE A 129 7.66 21.78 -14.06
N SER A 130 8.39 21.04 -14.89
CA SER A 130 9.15 21.60 -16.01
C SER A 130 8.23 22.16 -17.12
N ILE A 131 7.19 21.43 -17.51
CA ILE A 131 6.23 21.89 -18.53
C ILE A 131 5.36 23.04 -18.01
N TYR A 132 4.88 22.96 -16.77
CA TYR A 132 4.07 24.01 -16.17
C TYR A 132 4.86 25.30 -16.07
N SER A 133 6.09 25.22 -15.55
CA SER A 133 7.01 26.37 -15.52
C SER A 133 7.24 26.89 -16.94
N LEU A 134 7.49 26.04 -17.94
CA LEU A 134 7.71 26.51 -19.32
C LEU A 134 6.49 27.25 -19.90
N GLY A 135 5.28 26.76 -19.66
CA GLY A 135 4.05 27.29 -20.26
C GLY A 135 3.51 28.58 -19.64
N SER A 136 3.84 28.87 -18.38
CA SER A 136 3.35 30.05 -17.69
C SER A 136 4.00 31.36 -18.13
N PHE A 137 5.21 31.32 -18.72
CA PHE A 137 5.97 32.52 -19.07
C PHE A 137 5.66 33.12 -20.45
N ASP A 138 4.79 32.48 -21.23
CA ASP A 138 4.34 33.01 -22.53
C ASP A 138 2.98 33.74 -22.42
N LEU A 139 2.36 33.79 -21.24
CA LEU A 139 1.03 34.36 -21.04
C LEU A 139 1.02 35.83 -20.58
N ASP A 140 2.09 36.29 -19.94
CA ASP A 140 2.21 37.66 -19.43
C ASP A 140 3.18 38.49 -20.28
N ASP A 141 2.78 39.69 -20.70
CA ASP A 141 3.58 40.65 -21.49
C ASP A 141 4.83 41.19 -20.73
N THR A 142 5.08 40.72 -19.51
CA THR A 142 6.27 41.04 -18.72
C THR A 142 7.30 39.92 -18.83
N PRO A 143 8.54 40.20 -19.27
CA PRO A 143 9.59 39.19 -19.37
C PRO A 143 10.08 38.79 -17.97
N THR A 144 9.39 37.84 -17.34
CA THR A 144 9.85 37.21 -16.11
C THR A 144 10.86 36.13 -16.45
N VAL A 145 12.02 36.14 -15.78
CA VAL A 145 13.12 35.23 -16.07
C VAL A 145 13.07 34.02 -15.13
N PRO A 146 12.98 32.77 -15.64
CA PRO A 146 12.75 31.59 -14.81
C PRO A 146 14.03 30.95 -14.25
N VAL A 147 14.91 31.72 -13.60
CA VAL A 147 16.21 31.19 -13.14
C VAL A 147 16.03 30.28 -11.92
N VAL A 148 15.20 30.67 -10.94
CA VAL A 148 14.92 29.86 -9.74
C VAL A 148 14.15 28.62 -10.13
N SER A 149 13.18 28.74 -11.03
CA SER A 149 12.45 27.60 -11.58
C SER A 149 13.38 26.62 -12.30
N ALA A 150 14.29 27.09 -13.16
CA ALA A 150 15.27 26.24 -13.83
C ALA A 150 16.29 25.59 -12.87
N ALA A 151 16.78 26.33 -11.88
CA ALA A 151 17.67 25.79 -10.86
C ALA A 151 16.97 24.71 -10.01
N THR A 152 15.69 24.91 -9.69
CA THR A 152 14.86 23.93 -8.98
C THR A 152 14.64 22.69 -9.82
N ALA A 153 14.35 22.82 -11.13
CA ALA A 153 14.25 21.67 -12.03
C ALA A 153 15.55 20.86 -12.07
N MET A 154 16.71 21.53 -12.12
CA MET A 154 18.01 20.85 -12.09
C MET A 154 18.23 20.07 -10.78
N LEU A 155 17.86 20.65 -9.64
CA LEU A 155 17.91 19.97 -8.35
C LEU A 155 16.99 18.74 -8.33
N LEU A 156 15.77 18.87 -8.84
CA LEU A 156 14.81 17.75 -8.95
C LEU A 156 15.36 16.62 -9.83
N VAL A 157 16.02 16.94 -10.95
CA VAL A 157 16.69 15.93 -11.80
C VAL A 157 17.79 15.19 -11.05
N ILE A 158 18.59 15.88 -10.24
CA ILE A 158 19.62 15.25 -9.41
C ILE A 158 18.97 14.29 -8.39
N ILE A 159 17.88 14.72 -7.74
CA ILE A 159 17.11 13.87 -6.82
C ILE A 159 16.54 12.65 -7.56
N ASP A 160 15.96 12.84 -8.74
CA ASP A 160 15.42 11.79 -9.59
C ASP A 160 16.49 10.76 -9.98
N LEU A 161 17.73 11.20 -10.24
CA LEU A 161 18.85 10.29 -10.51
C LEU A 161 19.16 9.39 -9.30
N PHE A 162 19.19 9.94 -8.09
CA PHE A 162 19.40 9.13 -6.88
C PHE A 162 18.23 8.16 -6.63
N ILE A 163 16.99 8.61 -6.84
CA ILE A 163 15.80 7.76 -6.74
C ILE A 163 15.84 6.64 -7.78
N PHE A 164 16.31 6.93 -9.00
CA PHE A 164 16.48 5.93 -10.05
C PHE A 164 17.53 4.87 -9.69
N ILE A 165 18.68 5.27 -9.15
CA ILE A 165 19.70 4.32 -8.68
C ILE A 165 19.12 3.41 -7.58
N ALA A 166 18.38 4.00 -6.61
CA ALA A 166 17.72 3.24 -5.56
C ALA A 166 16.65 2.28 -6.12
N PHE A 167 15.92 2.70 -7.15
CA PHE A 167 14.95 1.89 -7.87
C PHE A 167 15.59 0.69 -8.56
N VAL A 168 16.66 0.89 -9.32
CA VAL A 168 17.39 -0.21 -9.97
C VAL A 168 17.91 -1.20 -8.92
N HIS A 169 18.51 -0.70 -7.84
CA HIS A 169 18.99 -1.57 -6.76
C HIS A 169 17.85 -2.38 -6.12
N ALA A 170 16.71 -1.76 -5.86
CA ALA A 170 15.55 -2.43 -5.29
C ALA A 170 14.94 -3.46 -6.25
N LEU A 171 14.84 -3.14 -7.55
CA LEU A 171 14.40 -4.08 -8.57
C LEU A 171 15.31 -5.31 -8.60
N VAL A 172 16.63 -5.13 -8.70
CA VAL A 172 17.58 -6.26 -8.75
C VAL A 172 17.52 -7.09 -7.46
N ARG A 173 17.39 -6.44 -6.29
CA ARG A 173 17.26 -7.17 -5.02
C ARG A 173 15.96 -7.96 -4.93
N SER A 174 14.87 -7.41 -5.44
CA SER A 174 13.57 -8.06 -5.42
C SER A 174 13.56 -9.35 -6.24
N MET A 175 14.35 -9.43 -7.32
CA MET A 175 14.56 -10.66 -8.11
C MET A 175 15.37 -11.76 -7.41
N ARG A 176 15.86 -11.53 -6.18
CA ARG A 176 16.51 -12.57 -5.38
C ARG A 176 15.46 -13.32 -4.58
N VAL A 177 15.33 -14.63 -4.82
CA VAL A 177 14.33 -15.48 -4.14
C VAL A 177 14.43 -15.41 -2.61
N THR A 178 15.64 -15.27 -2.06
CA THR A 178 15.86 -15.10 -0.61
C THR A 178 15.19 -13.82 -0.07
N TYR A 179 15.19 -12.72 -0.82
CA TYR A 179 14.51 -11.48 -0.38
C TYR A 179 13.00 -11.68 -0.32
N VAL A 180 12.45 -12.38 -1.31
CA VAL A 180 11.03 -12.71 -1.39
C VAL A 180 10.61 -13.61 -0.22
N ILE A 181 11.36 -14.68 0.04
CA ILE A 181 11.13 -15.59 1.17
C ILE A 181 11.14 -14.80 2.49
N GLU A 182 12.14 -13.95 2.70
CA GLU A 182 12.24 -13.18 3.94
C GLU A 182 11.13 -12.13 4.08
N THR A 183 10.67 -11.54 2.98
CA THR A 183 9.55 -10.59 2.99
C THR A 183 8.25 -11.30 3.39
N VAL A 184 7.95 -12.44 2.75
CA VAL A 184 6.76 -13.25 3.07
C VAL A 184 6.84 -13.78 4.50
N ALA A 185 7.99 -14.32 4.91
CA ALA A 185 8.19 -14.81 6.27
C ALA A 185 8.07 -13.67 7.31
N GLY A 186 8.61 -12.49 7.03
CA GLY A 186 8.50 -11.33 7.90
C GLY A 186 7.08 -10.76 8.01
N GLU A 187 6.28 -10.82 6.94
CA GLU A 187 4.83 -10.52 7.00
C GLU A 187 4.06 -11.59 7.78
N THR A 188 4.38 -12.86 7.55
CA THR A 188 3.75 -14.00 8.24
C THR A 188 4.04 -13.96 9.74
N ARG A 189 5.28 -13.67 10.15
CA ARG A 189 5.65 -13.53 11.57
C ARG A 189 4.91 -12.38 12.24
N ARG A 190 4.74 -11.23 11.56
CA ARG A 190 3.95 -10.12 12.10
C ARG A 190 2.48 -10.52 12.29
N SER A 191 1.88 -11.18 11.30
CA SER A 191 0.51 -11.71 11.44
C SER A 191 0.41 -12.76 12.54
N ALA A 192 1.43 -13.61 12.69
CA ALA A 192 1.51 -14.60 13.76
C ALA A 192 1.59 -13.91 15.11
N ASP A 193 2.49 -12.94 15.29
CA ASP A 193 2.65 -12.20 16.55
C ASP A 193 1.36 -11.43 16.89
N ASP A 194 0.71 -10.78 15.91
CA ASP A 194 -0.56 -10.04 16.10
C ASP A 194 -1.72 -10.96 16.51
N GLY A 195 -1.79 -12.19 15.96
CA GLY A 195 -2.81 -13.19 16.28
C GLY A 195 -2.49 -14.06 17.50
N ALA A 196 -1.20 -14.26 17.80
CA ALA A 196 -0.66 -15.06 18.90
C ALA A 196 -0.35 -14.23 20.13
N VAL A 197 -0.63 -12.91 20.14
CA VAL A 197 -0.80 -12.18 21.41
C VAL A 197 -1.91 -12.90 22.15
N ALA A 198 -1.52 -13.82 23.04
CA ALA A 198 -2.37 -14.47 24.00
C ALA A 198 -3.11 -13.35 24.72
N ARG A 199 -4.34 -13.08 24.29
CA ARG A 199 -5.22 -12.14 24.97
C ARG A 199 -5.43 -12.78 26.33
N PRO A 200 -4.89 -12.20 27.42
CA PRO A 200 -4.90 -12.85 28.74
C PRO A 200 -6.31 -13.14 29.25
N ASP A 201 -7.32 -12.51 28.62
CA ASP A 201 -8.74 -12.56 28.93
C ASP A 201 -9.54 -13.53 28.04
N VAL A 202 -8.89 -14.30 27.15
CA VAL A 202 -9.57 -15.32 26.33
C VAL A 202 -9.76 -16.57 27.17
N THR A 203 -10.96 -16.71 27.71
CA THR A 203 -11.43 -17.98 28.27
C THR A 203 -12.01 -18.80 27.12
N GLU A 204 -11.56 -20.05 26.94
CA GLU A 204 -12.25 -20.95 26.03
C GLU A 204 -13.68 -21.15 26.53
N VAL A 205 -14.66 -20.73 25.72
CA VAL A 205 -16.07 -20.98 25.99
C VAL A 205 -16.44 -22.28 25.30
N ASP A 206 -16.88 -23.27 26.08
CA ASP A 206 -17.49 -24.46 25.52
C ASP A 206 -18.82 -24.09 24.86
N VAL A 207 -18.82 -23.97 23.53
CA VAL A 207 -20.00 -23.61 22.77
C VAL A 207 -21.13 -24.62 22.95
N ALA A 208 -20.82 -25.89 23.24
CA ALA A 208 -21.84 -26.90 23.49
C ALA A 208 -22.64 -26.61 24.77
N SER A 209 -22.03 -25.94 25.75
CA SER A 209 -22.69 -25.55 27.01
C SER A 209 -23.72 -24.43 26.86
N LEU A 210 -23.72 -23.69 25.73
CA LEU A 210 -24.63 -22.58 25.47
C LEU A 210 -26.00 -23.03 24.91
N GLY A 211 -26.12 -24.28 24.45
CA GLY A 211 -27.32 -24.76 23.75
C GLY A 211 -27.42 -24.24 22.31
N PRO A 212 -28.57 -24.45 21.62
CA PRO A 212 -28.76 -23.94 20.26
C PRO A 212 -28.79 -22.41 20.25
N PRO A 213 -28.30 -21.76 19.17
CA PRO A 213 -28.34 -20.31 19.06
C PRO A 213 -29.78 -19.78 18.94
N ASP A 214 -30.04 -18.64 19.56
CA ASP A 214 -31.33 -17.96 19.51
C ASP A 214 -31.59 -17.36 18.12
N HIS A 215 -30.53 -16.87 17.47
CA HIS A 215 -30.59 -16.25 16.15
C HIS A 215 -29.42 -16.66 15.26
N LEU A 216 -29.73 -16.92 13.99
CA LEU A 216 -28.77 -17.16 12.92
C LEU A 216 -28.76 -15.96 11.97
N VAL A 217 -27.60 -15.34 11.82
CA VAL A 217 -27.41 -14.23 10.88
C VAL A 217 -26.76 -14.77 9.62
N ARG A 218 -27.41 -14.56 8.48
CA ARG A 218 -26.91 -15.00 7.18
C ARG A 218 -26.26 -13.85 6.43
N PHE A 219 -25.24 -14.17 5.65
CA PHE A 219 -24.51 -13.21 4.84
C PHE A 219 -25.31 -12.83 3.59
N ASP A 220 -25.91 -11.64 3.60
CA ASP A 220 -26.77 -11.13 2.52
C ASP A 220 -26.05 -10.08 1.65
N ARG A 221 -24.85 -10.44 1.17
CA ARG A 221 -24.05 -9.59 0.29
C ARG A 221 -23.48 -10.39 -0.87
N HIS A 222 -22.86 -9.67 -1.80
CA HIS A 222 -22.04 -10.29 -2.84
C HIS A 222 -20.91 -11.10 -2.21
N PRO A 223 -20.52 -12.24 -2.82
CA PRO A 223 -19.44 -13.06 -2.32
C PRO A 223 -18.17 -12.24 -2.04
N ALA A 224 -17.53 -12.55 -0.92
CA ALA A 224 -16.36 -11.84 -0.43
C ALA A 224 -15.45 -12.80 0.35
N ILE A 225 -14.26 -12.35 0.70
CA ILE A 225 -13.34 -13.04 1.60
C ILE A 225 -13.33 -12.30 2.92
N LEU A 226 -13.39 -13.04 4.03
CA LEU A 226 -13.19 -12.47 5.35
C LEU A 226 -11.70 -12.16 5.53
N ALA A 227 -11.31 -10.90 5.34
CA ALA A 227 -9.93 -10.45 5.40
C ALA A 227 -9.48 -10.13 6.83
N GLY A 228 -10.38 -9.91 7.77
CA GLY A 228 -10.04 -9.63 9.16
C GLY A 228 -11.26 -9.45 10.06
N VAL A 229 -11.03 -9.49 11.36
CA VAL A 229 -12.05 -9.32 12.41
C VAL A 229 -11.53 -8.33 13.46
N GLU A 230 -12.29 -7.27 13.70
CA GLU A 230 -12.09 -6.34 14.82
C GLU A 230 -12.58 -6.99 16.12
N ALA A 231 -11.84 -7.98 16.62
CA ALA A 231 -12.26 -8.83 17.73
C ALA A 231 -12.58 -8.04 19.01
N ASP A 232 -11.83 -6.99 19.35
CA ASP A 232 -12.10 -6.15 20.53
C ASP A 232 -13.46 -5.46 20.44
N ARG A 233 -13.75 -4.88 19.29
CA ARG A 233 -15.02 -4.18 19.04
C ARG A 233 -16.21 -5.14 19.03
N LEU A 234 -16.00 -6.35 18.50
CA LEU A 234 -17.01 -7.41 18.55
C LEU A 234 -17.30 -7.85 19.98
N VAL A 235 -16.26 -8.02 20.81
CA VAL A 235 -16.39 -8.36 22.23
C VAL A 235 -17.08 -7.23 23.01
N GLU A 236 -16.73 -5.97 22.77
CA GLU A 236 -17.41 -4.83 23.39
C GLU A 236 -18.88 -4.78 23.01
N LEU A 237 -19.22 -4.97 21.74
CA LEU A 237 -20.60 -4.99 21.26
C LEU A 237 -21.41 -6.09 21.94
N ALA A 238 -20.85 -7.29 22.01
CA ALA A 238 -21.45 -8.45 22.68
C ALA A 238 -21.67 -8.19 24.18
N ARG A 239 -20.67 -7.62 24.88
CA ARG A 239 -20.76 -7.24 26.30
C ARG A 239 -21.87 -6.21 26.55
N HIS A 240 -22.00 -5.19 25.71
CA HIS A 240 -23.04 -4.15 25.86
C HIS A 240 -24.46 -4.71 25.65
N ALA A 241 -24.61 -5.67 24.75
CA ALA A 241 -25.90 -6.31 24.48
C ALA A 241 -26.24 -7.44 25.45
N GLY A 242 -25.28 -7.90 26.26
CA GLY A 242 -25.44 -9.11 27.07
C GLY A 242 -25.59 -10.37 26.20
N ALA A 243 -24.92 -10.40 25.06
CA ALA A 243 -24.99 -11.46 24.06
C ALA A 243 -23.67 -12.25 23.98
N VAL A 244 -23.74 -13.49 23.53
CA VAL A 244 -22.59 -14.26 23.02
C VAL A 244 -22.70 -14.30 21.50
N VAL A 245 -21.60 -13.98 20.82
CA VAL A 245 -21.55 -13.94 19.35
C VAL A 245 -20.48 -14.92 18.88
N ARG A 246 -20.88 -15.91 18.07
CA ARG A 246 -19.95 -16.78 17.36
C ARG A 246 -19.86 -16.35 15.91
N VAL A 247 -18.66 -15.96 15.47
CA VAL A 247 -18.34 -15.82 14.05
C VAL A 247 -18.04 -17.22 13.52
N THR A 248 -18.83 -17.69 12.56
CA THR A 248 -18.71 -19.06 12.02
C THR A 248 -17.60 -19.19 10.98
N ALA A 249 -17.22 -18.08 10.35
CA ALA A 249 -16.15 -18.01 9.37
C ALA A 249 -14.81 -17.64 10.01
N GLN A 250 -13.72 -18.15 9.45
CA GLN A 250 -12.37 -17.78 9.82
C GLN A 250 -11.77 -16.77 8.84
N VAL A 251 -10.78 -16.00 9.30
CA VAL A 251 -10.02 -15.10 8.41
C VAL A 251 -9.40 -15.93 7.28
N GLY A 252 -9.59 -15.47 6.04
CA GLY A 252 -9.19 -16.15 4.82
C GLY A 252 -10.27 -16.99 4.15
N ASP A 253 -11.42 -17.19 4.80
CA ASP A 253 -12.55 -17.93 4.23
C ASP A 253 -13.28 -17.12 3.16
N HIS A 254 -13.71 -17.83 2.12
CA HIS A 254 -14.65 -17.31 1.15
C HIS A 254 -16.07 -17.37 1.72
N LEU A 255 -16.74 -16.23 1.79
CA LEU A 255 -18.12 -16.06 2.22
C LEU A 255 -19.05 -16.08 1.01
N PRO A 256 -19.70 -17.22 0.68
CA PRO A 256 -20.74 -17.24 -0.33
C PRO A 256 -22.00 -16.55 0.20
N THR A 257 -22.85 -16.08 -0.72
CA THR A 257 -24.17 -15.55 -0.36
C THR A 257 -24.96 -16.62 0.41
N ASP A 258 -25.70 -16.18 1.42
CA ASP A 258 -26.56 -17.02 2.26
C ASP A 258 -25.82 -17.98 3.21
N ILE A 259 -24.51 -17.83 3.46
CA ILE A 259 -23.86 -18.58 4.54
C ILE A 259 -24.29 -18.03 5.92
N VAL A 260 -24.46 -18.90 6.93
CA VAL A 260 -24.57 -18.44 8.33
C VAL A 260 -23.22 -17.83 8.72
N LEU A 261 -23.20 -16.53 9.04
CA LEU A 261 -22.00 -15.77 9.38
C LEU A 261 -21.88 -15.53 10.89
N PHE A 262 -23.01 -15.32 11.56
CA PHE A 262 -23.05 -15.19 13.01
C PHE A 262 -24.10 -16.10 13.62
N GLU A 263 -23.77 -16.63 14.79
CA GLU A 263 -24.70 -17.26 15.70
C GLU A 263 -24.72 -16.48 17.00
N LEU A 264 -25.92 -16.24 17.53
CA LEU A 264 -26.16 -15.35 18.66
C LEU A 264 -26.89 -16.10 19.78
N TRP A 265 -26.43 -15.91 21.02
CA TRP A 265 -27.12 -16.33 22.23
C TRP A 265 -27.33 -15.12 23.15
N GLY A 266 -28.56 -14.87 23.54
CA GLY A 266 -28.95 -13.74 24.37
C GLY A 266 -28.73 -12.37 23.71
N GLY A 267 -29.31 -11.34 24.34
CA GLY A 267 -29.23 -9.96 23.89
C GLY A 267 -29.82 -9.70 22.49
N GLU A 268 -29.91 -8.43 22.12
CA GLU A 268 -30.19 -8.03 20.74
C GLU A 268 -29.03 -7.20 20.22
N VAL A 269 -28.41 -7.66 19.13
CA VAL A 269 -27.30 -6.97 18.47
C VAL A 269 -27.69 -6.68 17.03
N SER A 270 -27.51 -5.43 16.58
CA SER A 270 -27.80 -5.07 15.20
C SER A 270 -26.84 -5.76 14.23
N LEU A 271 -27.37 -6.34 13.16
CA LEU A 271 -26.58 -6.93 12.07
C LEU A 271 -25.57 -5.95 11.49
N ALA A 272 -25.97 -4.69 11.31
CA ALA A 272 -25.10 -3.66 10.77
C ALA A 272 -23.90 -3.38 11.69
N GLN A 273 -24.06 -3.52 13.01
CA GLN A 273 -22.97 -3.35 13.97
C GLN A 273 -22.01 -4.55 13.92
N LEU A 274 -22.55 -5.78 13.88
CA LEU A 274 -21.77 -7.01 13.74
C LEU A 274 -20.93 -7.00 12.45
N GLU A 275 -21.57 -6.74 11.31
CA GLU A 275 -20.89 -6.65 10.02
C GLU A 275 -19.84 -5.53 9.98
N SER A 276 -20.05 -4.43 10.71
CA SER A 276 -19.06 -3.34 10.79
C SER A 276 -17.79 -3.68 11.55
N CYS A 277 -17.76 -4.83 12.23
CA CYS A 277 -16.58 -5.39 12.89
C CYS A 277 -15.81 -6.37 11.98
N LEU A 278 -16.35 -6.69 10.79
CA LEU A 278 -15.68 -7.56 9.82
C LEU A 278 -15.03 -6.73 8.72
N VAL A 279 -13.82 -7.13 8.33
CA VAL A 279 -13.14 -6.61 7.16
C VAL A 279 -13.36 -7.59 6.01
N LEU A 280 -14.16 -7.16 5.04
CA LEU A 280 -14.42 -7.94 3.82
C LEU A 280 -13.59 -7.40 2.66
N ASP A 281 -13.04 -8.30 1.85
CA ASP A 281 -12.28 -7.98 0.65
C ASP A 281 -12.62 -8.95 -0.49
N GLN A 282 -12.26 -8.64 -1.73
CA GLN A 282 -12.41 -9.52 -2.88
C GLN A 282 -11.22 -10.48 -3.04
N GLU A 283 -10.08 -10.14 -2.41
CA GLU A 283 -8.87 -10.96 -2.43
C GLU A 283 -8.42 -11.32 -1.02
N ARG A 284 -7.89 -12.54 -0.85
CA ARG A 284 -7.25 -12.96 0.38
C ARG A 284 -5.94 -12.20 0.58
N THR A 285 -5.76 -11.64 1.77
CA THR A 285 -4.55 -10.90 2.16
C THR A 285 -3.83 -11.63 3.29
N MET A 286 -2.61 -11.19 3.66
CA MET A 286 -1.93 -11.69 4.87
C MET A 286 -2.35 -10.94 6.14
N TYR A 287 -3.24 -9.95 6.04
CA TYR A 287 -3.73 -9.23 7.20
C TYR A 287 -4.50 -10.21 8.09
N GLN A 288 -4.03 -10.42 9.32
CA GLN A 288 -4.60 -11.38 10.28
C GLN A 288 -4.70 -12.84 9.77
N ASP A 289 -3.97 -13.22 8.71
CA ASP A 289 -4.05 -14.53 8.07
C ASP A 289 -2.68 -15.19 7.94
N THR A 290 -2.20 -15.72 9.06
CA THR A 290 -0.90 -16.41 9.15
C THR A 290 -0.85 -17.65 8.24
N ALA A 291 -1.97 -18.36 8.10
CA ALA A 291 -2.07 -19.55 7.25
C ALA A 291 -1.83 -19.21 5.77
N TYR A 292 -2.27 -18.03 5.31
CA TYR A 292 -2.00 -17.57 3.95
C TYR A 292 -0.51 -17.31 3.71
N GLY A 293 0.17 -16.71 4.70
CA GLY A 293 1.62 -16.52 4.67
C GLY A 293 2.40 -17.83 4.56
N ILE A 294 2.06 -18.81 5.39
CA ILE A 294 2.60 -20.18 5.31
C ILE A 294 2.34 -20.79 3.93
N ARG A 295 1.13 -20.62 3.39
CA ARG A 295 0.80 -21.17 2.07
C ARG A 295 1.63 -20.53 0.95
N GLN A 296 1.90 -19.23 1.01
CA GLN A 296 2.78 -18.59 0.03
C GLN A 296 4.22 -19.11 0.10
N LEU A 297 4.74 -19.35 1.29
CA LEU A 297 6.04 -20.00 1.48
C LEU A 297 6.06 -21.41 0.86
N VAL A 298 5.05 -22.23 1.14
CA VAL A 298 4.91 -23.57 0.54
C VAL A 298 4.83 -23.50 -1.00
N ASP A 299 4.08 -22.55 -1.56
CA ASP A 299 4.00 -22.35 -3.01
C ASP A 299 5.39 -22.02 -3.61
N ILE A 300 6.22 -21.25 -2.90
CA ILE A 300 7.62 -20.96 -3.31
C ILE A 300 8.45 -22.25 -3.30
N ALA A 301 8.38 -23.06 -2.24
CA ALA A 301 9.13 -24.31 -2.14
C ALA A 301 8.73 -25.33 -3.21
N ILE A 302 7.42 -25.52 -3.45
CA ILE A 302 6.92 -26.41 -4.51
C ILE A 302 7.42 -25.97 -5.88
N ARG A 303 7.41 -24.66 -6.16
CA ARG A 303 7.91 -24.13 -7.44
C ARG A 303 9.42 -24.29 -7.57
N ALA A 304 10.18 -24.07 -6.50
CA ALA A 304 11.62 -24.30 -6.47
C ALA A 304 11.97 -25.76 -6.78
N LEU A 305 11.20 -26.71 -6.25
CA LEU A 305 11.36 -28.15 -6.51
C LEU A 305 10.77 -28.62 -7.86
N SER A 306 10.14 -27.74 -8.64
CA SER A 306 9.58 -28.13 -9.93
C SER A 306 10.68 -28.53 -10.92
N PRO A 307 10.41 -29.44 -11.88
CA PRO A 307 11.41 -29.88 -12.86
C PRO A 307 12.03 -28.76 -13.69
N ALA A 308 11.30 -27.64 -13.86
CA ALA A 308 11.75 -26.49 -14.63
C ALA A 308 12.75 -25.59 -13.88
N ILE A 309 12.72 -25.58 -12.54
CA ILE A 309 13.58 -24.73 -11.70
C ILE A 309 14.67 -25.56 -11.02
N ASN A 310 14.29 -26.66 -10.36
CA ASN A 310 15.18 -27.61 -9.69
C ASN A 310 16.19 -26.96 -8.71
N ASP A 311 15.68 -26.11 -7.81
CA ASP A 311 16.46 -25.41 -6.78
C ASP A 311 16.10 -25.91 -5.37
N PRO A 312 16.77 -26.99 -4.89
CA PRO A 312 16.52 -27.53 -3.55
C PRO A 312 17.00 -26.58 -2.44
N THR A 313 17.97 -25.71 -2.69
CA THR A 313 18.50 -24.77 -1.69
C THR A 313 17.42 -23.77 -1.27
N THR A 314 16.66 -23.25 -2.23
CA THR A 314 15.51 -22.38 -1.98
C THR A 314 14.43 -23.08 -1.16
N ALA A 315 14.15 -24.37 -1.44
CA ALA A 315 13.21 -25.14 -0.64
C ALA A 315 13.67 -25.31 0.81
N VAL A 316 14.95 -25.56 1.06
CA VAL A 316 15.51 -25.61 2.42
C VAL A 316 15.35 -24.26 3.13
N GLN A 317 15.66 -23.14 2.47
CA GLN A 317 15.47 -21.80 3.06
C GLN A 317 14.02 -21.54 3.46
N VAL A 318 13.06 -22.00 2.66
CA VAL A 318 11.63 -21.92 3.01
C VAL A 318 11.31 -22.76 4.24
N ILE A 319 11.81 -24.00 4.31
CA ILE A 319 11.60 -24.88 5.47
C ILE A 319 12.13 -24.23 6.75
N ASP A 320 13.32 -23.62 6.72
CA ASP A 320 13.88 -22.92 7.87
C ASP A 320 12.96 -21.79 8.38
N ARG A 321 12.35 -21.03 7.46
CA ARG A 321 11.37 -19.98 7.84
C ARG A 321 10.07 -20.57 8.39
N LEU A 322 9.60 -21.68 7.82
CA LEU A 322 8.40 -22.35 8.31
C LEU A 322 8.61 -22.88 9.73
N VAL A 323 9.78 -23.44 10.05
CA VAL A 323 10.13 -23.87 11.42
C VAL A 323 10.06 -22.71 12.41
N ASP A 324 10.65 -21.56 12.08
CA ASP A 324 10.59 -20.34 12.91
C ASP A 324 9.14 -19.84 13.10
N ILE A 325 8.32 -19.84 12.05
CA ILE A 325 6.91 -19.43 12.13
C ILE A 325 6.10 -20.41 13.00
N LEU A 326 6.27 -21.72 12.82
CA LEU A 326 5.57 -22.74 13.61
C LEU A 326 5.94 -22.66 15.09
N ALA A 327 7.24 -22.50 15.40
CA ALA A 327 7.71 -22.34 16.78
C ALA A 327 7.12 -21.11 17.49
N ARG A 328 6.68 -20.09 16.75
CA ARG A 328 6.02 -18.89 17.32
C ARG A 328 4.55 -19.10 17.63
N ILE A 329 3.85 -19.93 16.86
CA ILE A 329 2.40 -20.14 17.01
C ILE A 329 2.06 -21.29 17.97
N GLY A 330 3.00 -22.20 18.25
CA GLY A 330 2.83 -23.31 19.21
C GLY A 330 3.26 -24.65 18.65
#